data_AF-A0A2L2X8A2-F1
#
_entry.id   AF-A0A2L2X8A2-F1
#
_cell.length_a   1.000
_cell.length_b   1.000
_cell.length_c   1.000
_cell.angle_alpha   90.00
_cell.angle_beta   90.00
_cell.angle_gamma   90.00
#
_symmetry.space_group_name_H-M   'P 1'
#
loop_
_entity.id
_entity.type
_entity.pdbx_description
1 polymer ?
#
loop_
_entity_poly.entity_id
_entity_poly.type
_entity_poly.pdbx_seq_one_letter_code
_entity_poly.pdbx_strand_id
1 'polypeptide(L)'
;MVTINYNTAMPRGTYHLPADASCSHAESHIIKKAPFMDQKVAAHKFTKSITEYAPRGMKGSKNANFYEFLSLGTVATVVGSGMLIALSNAAKKTAGTQSKEAWSAAGKKMAAGVLLYAAGKYAGEKVANKLIKGSTAIDLDMPCKSYVTQLREGPGGEEKVKSEFHKVFASRDWYRQDLLLKDGDKRGDRFYHYDKMTKKVGYKEKMNAPDQLMHDKIQETISRAQAGTYISKYLWAALGVALGTRESFGKTLKPFKEASFGTNAVDKVAKFAGNIKDTFKNAAKELVNGGTGSNAKAKGVVGKGLIIAAAVSTLITWANVTTNFKKKPKVKSEIDVKKGYEVV
;
A
#
# COMPACT_ATOMS: atom_id res chain seq x y z
N MET A 1 15.74 -52.71 13.07
CA MET A 1 15.09 -52.03 14.21
C MET A 1 16.21 -51.37 15.00
N VAL A 2 16.39 -50.06 14.86
CA VAL A 2 17.49 -49.32 15.51
C VAL A 2 16.84 -48.27 16.41
N THR A 3 16.96 -48.49 17.70
CA THR A 3 16.47 -47.63 18.77
C THR A 3 17.41 -46.44 18.92
N ILE A 4 16.91 -45.23 18.74
CA ILE A 4 17.66 -43.98 18.99
C ILE A 4 17.33 -43.51 20.40
N ASN A 5 18.36 -43.40 21.22
CA ASN A 5 18.31 -43.01 22.63
C ASN A 5 18.36 -41.47 22.72
N TYR A 6 17.31 -40.85 23.27
CA TYR A 6 17.25 -39.39 23.49
C TYR A 6 17.83 -39.07 24.87
N ASN A 7 19.12 -38.71 24.94
CA ASN A 7 19.63 -38.01 26.10
C ASN A 7 20.95 -37.27 25.81
N THR A 8 20.85 -36.00 25.40
CA THR A 8 21.89 -35.00 25.69
C THR A 8 21.22 -33.67 26.01
N ALA A 9 21.30 -33.31 27.28
CA ALA A 9 20.85 -32.05 27.84
C ALA A 9 21.59 -30.87 27.20
N MET A 10 20.87 -29.82 26.81
CA MET A 10 21.49 -28.55 26.45
C MET A 10 21.92 -27.79 27.73
N PRO A 11 23.12 -27.21 27.76
CA PRO A 11 23.58 -26.43 28.90
C PRO A 11 22.84 -25.09 28.97
N ARG A 12 22.29 -24.79 30.15
CA ARG A 12 21.77 -23.46 30.53
C ARG A 12 22.95 -22.49 30.68
N GLY A 13 23.22 -21.71 29.64
CA GLY A 13 24.16 -20.59 29.68
C GLY A 13 23.40 -19.26 29.74
N THR A 14 23.41 -18.62 30.90
CA THR A 14 23.06 -17.22 31.09
C THR A 14 24.10 -16.33 30.41
N TYR A 15 23.71 -15.60 29.36
CA TYR A 15 24.52 -14.50 28.82
C TYR A 15 23.89 -13.17 29.21
N HIS A 16 24.49 -12.53 30.22
CA HIS A 16 24.36 -11.09 30.38
C HIS A 16 25.25 -10.41 29.34
N LEU A 17 24.66 -9.56 28.52
CA LEU A 17 25.35 -8.64 27.60
C LEU A 17 25.02 -7.19 27.98
N PRO A 18 25.97 -6.27 27.78
CA PRO A 18 25.86 -4.86 28.20
C PRO A 18 24.72 -4.13 27.48
N ALA A 19 24.28 -3.03 28.10
CA ALA A 19 23.00 -2.35 27.88
C ALA A 19 22.84 -1.61 26.53
N ASP A 20 23.67 -1.88 25.52
CA ASP A 20 23.69 -1.17 24.24
C ASP A 20 23.79 -2.09 22.99
N ALA A 21 23.72 -3.41 23.14
CA ALA A 21 23.72 -4.35 22.00
C ALA A 21 22.60 -5.42 22.11
N SER A 22 21.35 -5.06 21.81
CA SER A 22 20.20 -5.98 21.89
C SER A 22 19.30 -5.98 20.64
N CYS A 23 19.88 -6.01 19.45
CA CYS A 23 19.14 -6.25 18.20
C CYS A 23 19.67 -7.49 17.45
N SER A 24 19.63 -8.67 18.08
CA SER A 24 19.84 -9.97 17.40
C SER A 24 18.55 -10.80 17.23
N HIS A 25 17.38 -10.22 17.52
CA HIS A 25 16.10 -10.89 17.30
C HIS A 25 15.20 -10.05 16.40
N ALA A 26 14.41 -10.73 15.57
CA ALA A 26 13.51 -10.11 14.59
C ALA A 26 12.42 -9.27 15.29
N GLU A 27 12.75 -8.04 15.69
CA GLU A 27 11.82 -7.19 16.41
C GLU A 27 10.96 -6.39 15.42
N SER A 28 9.66 -6.33 15.72
CA SER A 28 8.75 -5.46 14.98
C SER A 28 8.09 -4.45 15.91
N HIS A 29 7.80 -3.25 15.39
CA HIS A 29 7.09 -2.21 16.12
C HIS A 29 6.16 -1.41 15.21
N ILE A 30 5.04 -0.93 15.77
CA ILE A 30 4.14 0.00 15.10
C ILE A 30 4.83 1.36 14.97
N ILE A 31 4.73 1.96 13.78
CA ILE A 31 5.32 3.27 13.51
C ILE A 31 4.28 4.35 13.76
N LYS A 32 4.63 5.37 14.55
CA LYS A 32 3.76 6.54 14.76
C LYS A 32 3.56 7.26 13.43
N LYS A 33 2.30 7.46 13.01
CA LYS A 33 1.95 8.18 11.78
C LYS A 33 2.26 9.67 11.93
N ALA A 34 3.46 10.09 11.52
CA ALA A 34 3.81 11.49 11.30
C ALA A 34 3.24 11.99 9.95
N PRO A 35 3.05 13.31 9.76
CA PRO A 35 2.67 13.88 8.47
C PRO A 35 3.63 13.41 7.38
N PHE A 36 3.09 12.98 6.24
CA PHE A 36 3.83 12.47 5.07
C PHE A 36 4.65 11.19 5.29
N MET A 37 4.51 10.49 6.43
CA MET A 37 5.26 9.25 6.69
C MET A 37 4.96 8.15 5.66
N ASP A 38 3.70 7.99 5.27
CA ASP A 38 3.30 7.03 4.24
C ASP A 38 4.01 7.29 2.89
N GLN A 39 4.23 8.57 2.55
CA GLN A 39 4.92 8.98 1.32
C GLN A 39 6.43 8.74 1.44
N LYS A 40 7.03 9.03 2.60
CA LYS A 40 8.44 8.71 2.87
C LYS A 40 8.69 7.21 2.81
N VAL A 41 7.80 6.39 3.38
CA VAL A 41 7.88 4.92 3.31
C VAL A 41 7.73 4.45 1.87
N ALA A 42 6.79 5.01 1.10
CA ALA A 42 6.62 4.68 -0.31
C ALA A 42 7.86 5.04 -1.15
N ALA A 43 8.44 6.24 -0.95
CA ALA A 43 9.65 6.68 -1.62
C ALA A 43 10.86 5.80 -1.26
N HIS A 44 11.03 5.48 0.02
CA HIS A 44 12.09 4.58 0.47
C HIS A 44 11.95 3.17 -0.13
N LYS A 45 10.73 2.61 -0.14
CA LYS A 45 10.44 1.33 -0.80
C LYS A 45 10.76 1.40 -2.30
N PHE A 46 10.38 2.49 -2.97
CA PHE A 46 10.65 2.69 -4.39
C PHE A 46 12.16 2.73 -4.69
N THR A 47 12.93 3.53 -3.95
CA THR A 47 14.39 3.59 -4.11
C THR A 47 15.02 2.22 -3.92
N LYS A 48 14.71 1.53 -2.81
CA LYS A 48 15.23 0.18 -2.56
C LYS A 48 14.77 -0.84 -3.60
N SER A 49 13.58 -0.66 -4.15
CA SER A 49 13.06 -1.54 -5.21
C SER A 49 13.94 -1.48 -6.47
N ILE A 50 14.43 -0.30 -6.82
CA ILE A 50 15.33 -0.08 -7.96
C ILE A 50 16.75 -0.55 -7.63
N THR A 51 17.29 -0.12 -6.49
CA THR A 51 18.73 -0.26 -6.20
C THR A 51 19.10 -1.61 -5.57
N GLU A 52 18.18 -2.26 -4.86
CA GLU A 52 18.46 -3.48 -4.10
C GLU A 52 17.57 -4.66 -4.53
N TYR A 53 16.25 -4.46 -4.64
CA TYR A 53 15.31 -5.59 -4.80
C TYR A 53 15.33 -6.17 -6.21
N ALA A 54 15.31 -5.33 -7.25
CA ALA A 54 15.40 -5.79 -8.63
C ALA A 54 16.71 -6.57 -8.91
N PRO A 55 17.91 -6.05 -8.55
CA PRO A 55 19.15 -6.81 -8.69
C PRO A 55 19.17 -8.14 -7.93
N ARG A 56 18.65 -8.19 -6.69
CA ARG A 56 18.60 -9.43 -5.90
C ARG A 56 17.66 -10.46 -6.50
N GLY A 57 16.49 -10.04 -6.97
CA GLY A 57 15.54 -10.91 -7.67
C GLY A 57 16.15 -11.49 -8.95
N MET A 58 16.82 -10.68 -9.76
CA MET A 58 17.49 -11.14 -10.99
C MET A 58 18.66 -12.11 -10.70
N LYS A 59 19.33 -11.96 -9.56
CA LYS A 59 20.41 -12.87 -9.11
C LYS A 59 19.91 -14.15 -8.45
N GLY A 60 18.59 -14.31 -8.26
CA GLY A 60 18.04 -15.46 -7.54
C GLY A 60 18.52 -15.55 -6.09
N SER A 61 18.73 -14.41 -5.42
CA SER A 61 19.22 -14.40 -4.04
C SER A 61 18.26 -15.14 -3.11
N LYS A 62 18.82 -15.94 -2.19
CA LYS A 62 18.07 -16.64 -1.12
C LYS A 62 17.37 -15.68 -0.15
N ASN A 63 17.75 -14.40 -0.17
CA ASN A 63 17.16 -13.33 0.64
C ASN A 63 16.10 -12.50 -0.12
N ALA A 64 15.80 -12.84 -1.38
CA ALA A 64 14.76 -12.19 -2.14
C ALA A 64 13.39 -12.59 -1.58
N ASN A 65 12.73 -11.67 -0.88
CA ASN A 65 11.45 -11.93 -0.24
C ASN A 65 10.27 -11.60 -1.16
N PHE A 66 9.17 -12.33 -1.04
CA PHE A 66 7.91 -12.08 -1.79
C PHE A 66 7.42 -10.63 -1.67
N TYR A 67 7.66 -9.97 -0.53
CA TYR A 67 7.31 -8.56 -0.33
C TYR A 67 8.16 -7.58 -1.14
N GLU A 68 9.45 -7.88 -1.32
CA GLU A 68 10.32 -7.11 -2.20
C GLU A 68 9.81 -7.20 -3.64
N PHE A 69 9.39 -8.40 -4.05
CA PHE A 69 8.76 -8.64 -5.35
C PHE A 69 7.47 -7.83 -5.52
N LEU A 70 6.58 -7.79 -4.53
CA LEU A 70 5.36 -6.97 -4.59
C LEU A 70 5.65 -5.46 -4.69
N SER A 71 6.73 -4.97 -4.06
CA SER A 71 7.13 -3.56 -4.16
C SER A 71 7.68 -3.18 -5.54
N LEU A 72 8.19 -4.14 -6.32
CA LEU A 72 8.61 -3.93 -7.70
C LEU A 72 7.45 -3.53 -8.62
N GLY A 73 6.20 -3.79 -8.26
CA GLY A 73 5.04 -3.37 -9.07
C GLY A 73 5.01 -1.86 -9.36
N THR A 74 5.47 -1.04 -8.41
CA THR A 74 5.58 0.43 -8.61
C THR A 74 6.74 0.78 -9.55
N VAL A 75 7.86 0.06 -9.43
CA VAL A 75 9.02 0.19 -10.31
C VAL A 75 8.64 -0.18 -11.75
N ALA A 76 7.93 -1.30 -11.94
CA ALA A 76 7.44 -1.72 -13.25
C ALA A 76 6.56 -0.66 -13.91
N THR A 77 5.68 0.02 -13.16
CA THR A 77 4.89 1.13 -13.71
C THR A 77 5.74 2.34 -14.12
N VAL A 78 6.78 2.70 -13.36
CA VAL A 78 7.66 3.83 -13.72
C VAL A 78 8.57 3.47 -14.90
N VAL A 79 9.20 2.30 -14.86
CA VAL A 79 10.05 1.78 -15.94
C VAL A 79 9.23 1.60 -17.21
N GLY A 80 8.05 0.99 -17.13
CA GLY A 80 7.13 0.83 -18.25
C GLY A 80 6.67 2.18 -18.84
N SER A 81 6.40 3.18 -18.00
CA SER A 81 6.08 4.54 -18.46
C SER A 81 7.26 5.17 -19.22
N GLY A 82 8.48 5.03 -18.72
CA GLY A 82 9.70 5.49 -19.39
C GLY A 82 9.92 4.77 -20.73
N MET A 83 9.68 3.46 -20.76
CA MET A 83 9.81 2.64 -21.97
C MET A 83 8.78 3.00 -23.04
N LEU A 84 7.52 3.32 -22.66
CA LEU A 84 6.51 3.80 -23.60
C LEU A 84 6.88 5.13 -24.25
N ILE A 85 7.47 6.05 -23.47
CA ILE A 85 8.01 7.32 -24.00
C ILE A 85 9.18 7.04 -24.95
N ALA A 86 10.11 6.17 -24.56
CA ALA A 86 11.29 5.82 -25.36
C ALA A 86 10.92 5.14 -26.69
N LEU A 87 10.03 4.14 -26.65
CA LEU A 87 9.51 3.45 -27.84
C LEU A 87 8.76 4.41 -28.78
N SER A 88 7.95 5.31 -28.22
CA SER A 88 7.24 6.31 -29.03
C SER A 88 8.19 7.32 -29.68
N ASN A 89 9.30 7.65 -29.00
CA ASN A 89 10.36 8.49 -29.56
C ASN A 89 11.23 7.74 -30.58
N ALA A 90 11.43 6.43 -30.43
CA ALA A 90 12.09 5.58 -31.42
C ALA A 90 11.21 5.42 -32.68
N ALA A 91 9.92 5.14 -32.51
CA ALA A 91 8.94 5.07 -33.59
C ALA A 91 8.83 6.39 -34.36
N LYS A 92 8.97 7.55 -33.69
CA LYS A 92 9.06 8.85 -34.36
C LYS A 92 10.21 8.93 -35.38
N LYS A 93 11.33 8.23 -35.14
CA LYS A 93 12.48 8.23 -36.08
C LYS A 93 12.18 7.43 -37.35
N THR A 94 11.36 6.39 -37.26
CA THR A 94 11.01 5.50 -38.38
C THR A 94 9.67 5.84 -39.05
N ALA A 95 8.83 6.69 -38.43
CA ALA A 95 7.52 7.07 -38.95
C ALA A 95 7.58 8.19 -40.00
N GLY A 96 6.66 8.16 -40.98
CA GLY A 96 6.52 9.19 -42.01
C GLY A 96 6.21 10.58 -41.44
N THR A 97 6.59 11.64 -42.15
CA THR A 97 6.64 13.05 -41.68
C THR A 97 5.34 13.56 -41.04
N GLN A 98 4.17 13.12 -41.55
CA GLN A 98 2.84 13.50 -41.04
C GLN A 98 2.45 12.81 -39.70
N SER A 99 3.13 11.74 -39.31
CA SER A 99 2.76 10.93 -38.13
C SER A 99 3.69 11.12 -36.92
N LYS A 100 4.84 11.80 -37.11
CA LYS A 100 5.89 11.98 -36.09
C LYS A 100 5.40 12.66 -34.81
N GLU A 101 4.50 13.63 -34.93
CA GLU A 101 3.95 14.34 -33.77
C GLU A 101 2.85 13.55 -33.06
N ALA A 102 2.04 12.79 -33.81
CA ALA A 102 1.01 11.92 -33.27
C ALA A 102 1.60 10.80 -32.41
N TRP A 103 2.69 10.16 -32.86
CA TRP A 103 3.39 9.12 -32.09
C TRP A 103 3.98 9.62 -30.77
N SER A 104 4.61 10.81 -30.78
CA SER A 104 5.15 11.41 -29.55
C SER A 104 4.05 11.84 -28.58
N ALA A 105 2.92 12.33 -29.09
CA ALA A 105 1.76 12.70 -28.28
C ALA A 105 1.07 11.46 -27.67
N ALA A 106 0.93 10.38 -28.44
CA ALA A 106 0.36 9.12 -27.99
C ALA A 106 1.20 8.49 -26.86
N GLY A 107 2.52 8.39 -27.04
CA GLY A 107 3.43 7.85 -26.03
C GLY A 107 3.38 8.57 -24.68
N LYS A 108 3.30 9.90 -24.70
CA LYS A 108 3.17 10.72 -23.48
C LYS A 108 1.84 10.50 -22.78
N LYS A 109 0.73 10.41 -23.53
CA LYS A 109 -0.59 10.12 -22.97
C LYS A 109 -0.64 8.72 -22.36
N MET A 110 0.01 7.73 -22.99
CA MET A 110 0.12 6.39 -22.42
C MET A 110 0.96 6.38 -21.14
N ALA A 111 2.12 7.03 -21.13
CA ALA A 111 2.95 7.14 -19.93
C ALA A 111 2.26 7.90 -18.80
N ALA A 112 1.56 9.01 -19.09
CA ALA A 112 0.69 9.68 -18.12
C ALA A 112 -0.38 8.73 -17.58
N GLY A 113 -0.99 7.94 -18.46
CA GLY A 113 -2.00 6.94 -18.10
C GLY A 113 -1.45 5.89 -17.14
N VAL A 114 -0.25 5.35 -17.38
CA VAL A 114 0.38 4.36 -16.49
C VAL A 114 0.79 4.95 -15.14
N LEU A 115 1.31 6.18 -15.11
CA LEU A 115 1.63 6.86 -13.85
C LEU A 115 0.37 7.17 -13.05
N LEU A 116 -0.69 7.67 -13.71
CA LEU A 116 -1.96 7.98 -13.06
C LEU A 116 -2.76 6.73 -12.72
N TYR A 117 -2.55 5.61 -13.40
CA TYR A 117 -3.06 4.30 -13.00
C TYR A 117 -2.54 3.94 -11.61
N ALA A 118 -1.22 4.03 -11.41
CA ALA A 118 -0.61 3.74 -10.10
C ALA A 118 -1.07 4.74 -9.03
N ALA A 119 -1.11 6.04 -9.36
CA ALA A 119 -1.56 7.09 -8.44
C ALA A 119 -3.04 6.93 -8.07
N GLY A 120 -3.91 6.64 -9.05
CA GLY A 120 -5.32 6.38 -8.87
C GLY A 120 -5.55 5.15 -7.98
N LYS A 121 -4.87 4.04 -8.27
CA LYS A 121 -4.90 2.83 -7.44
C LYS A 121 -4.55 3.12 -5.98
N TYR A 122 -3.47 3.86 -5.75
CA TYR A 122 -3.03 4.26 -4.41
C TYR A 122 -4.03 5.19 -3.71
N ALA A 123 -4.54 6.20 -4.42
CA ALA A 123 -5.53 7.13 -3.88
C ALA A 123 -6.84 6.42 -3.49
N GLY A 124 -7.34 5.54 -4.36
CA GLY A 124 -8.54 4.74 -4.11
C GLY A 124 -8.41 3.86 -2.87
N GLU A 125 -7.27 3.15 -2.73
CA GLU A 125 -6.97 2.36 -1.53
C GLU A 125 -6.95 3.23 -0.26
N LYS A 126 -6.29 4.39 -0.31
CA LYS A 126 -6.20 5.31 0.84
C LYS A 126 -7.56 5.87 1.26
N VAL A 127 -8.40 6.25 0.30
CA VAL A 127 -9.76 6.77 0.57
C VAL A 127 -10.62 5.67 1.19
N ALA A 128 -10.65 4.47 0.60
CA ALA A 128 -11.40 3.33 1.13
C ALA A 128 -10.95 2.97 2.55
N ASN A 129 -9.63 2.83 2.77
CA ASN A 129 -9.08 2.48 4.07
C ASN A 129 -9.35 3.55 5.13
N LYS A 130 -9.34 4.84 4.77
CA LYS A 130 -9.66 5.94 5.70
C LYS A 130 -11.13 5.91 6.12
N LEU A 131 -12.05 5.64 5.19
CA LEU A 131 -13.48 5.49 5.48
C LEU A 131 -13.74 4.28 6.39
N ILE A 132 -13.10 3.15 6.09
CA ILE A 132 -13.17 1.92 6.91
C ILE A 132 -12.63 2.23 8.32
N LYS A 133 -11.43 2.81 8.43
CA LYS A 133 -10.85 3.20 9.73
C LYS A 133 -11.78 4.10 10.54
N GLY A 134 -12.40 5.11 9.92
CA GLY A 134 -13.30 6.02 10.62
C GLY A 134 -14.53 5.33 11.24
N SER A 135 -14.97 4.24 10.61
CA SER A 135 -16.20 3.54 10.93
C SER A 135 -16.01 2.26 11.75
N THR A 136 -14.87 1.58 11.63
CA THR A 136 -14.54 0.34 12.36
C THR A 136 -13.42 0.52 13.39
N ALA A 137 -12.71 1.65 13.39
CA ALA A 137 -11.45 1.87 14.10
C ALA A 137 -10.27 0.97 13.66
N ILE A 138 -10.48 0.07 12.68
CA ILE A 138 -9.43 -0.79 12.12
C ILE A 138 -8.66 0.00 11.06
N ASP A 139 -7.42 0.36 11.36
CA ASP A 139 -6.53 1.05 10.43
C ASP A 139 -5.79 0.03 9.55
N LEU A 140 -6.41 -0.38 8.44
CA LEU A 140 -5.82 -1.32 7.48
C LEU A 140 -4.48 -0.86 6.89
N ASP A 141 -4.18 0.43 6.99
CA ASP A 141 -2.91 1.05 6.60
C ASP A 141 -1.99 1.31 7.80
N MET A 142 -2.17 0.63 8.92
CA MET A 142 -1.29 0.79 10.08
C MET A 142 0.10 0.20 9.77
N PRO A 143 1.14 1.04 9.68
CA PRO A 143 2.47 0.57 9.33
C PRO A 143 3.15 -0.08 10.54
N CYS A 144 3.82 -1.20 10.31
CA CYS A 144 4.80 -1.76 11.22
C CYS A 144 6.17 -1.89 10.54
N LYS A 145 7.23 -1.61 11.30
CA LYS A 145 8.60 -1.88 10.89
C LYS A 145 9.00 -3.22 11.49
N SER A 146 9.64 -4.07 10.71
CA SER A 146 10.22 -5.34 11.16
C SER A 146 11.70 -5.34 10.83
N TYR A 147 12.53 -5.81 11.75
CA TYR A 147 13.93 -6.11 11.49
C TYR A 147 14.05 -7.61 11.21
N VAL A 148 14.69 -7.97 10.09
CA VAL A 148 14.89 -9.35 9.67
C VAL A 148 16.37 -9.56 9.42
N THR A 149 16.96 -10.56 10.05
CA THR A 149 18.33 -10.98 9.80
C THR A 149 18.38 -11.68 8.44
N GLN A 150 19.26 -11.23 7.56
CA GLN A 150 19.46 -11.85 6.25
C GLN A 150 20.35 -13.07 6.38
N LEU A 151 20.04 -14.10 5.58
CA LEU A 151 20.90 -15.27 5.46
C LEU A 151 22.19 -14.87 4.75
N ARG A 152 23.29 -15.44 5.18
CA ARG A 152 24.63 -15.20 4.63
C ARG A 152 24.69 -15.57 3.15
N GLU A 153 25.09 -14.62 2.30
CA GLU A 153 25.32 -14.85 0.87
C GLU A 153 26.79 -15.25 0.65
N GLY A 154 27.07 -16.56 0.64
CA GLY A 154 28.39 -17.14 0.32
C GLY A 154 29.29 -17.44 1.52
N PRO A 155 30.38 -18.23 1.32
CA PRO A 155 31.35 -18.53 2.37
C PRO A 155 32.19 -17.28 2.68
N GLY A 156 31.82 -16.57 3.74
CA GLY A 156 32.55 -15.41 4.27
C GLY A 156 31.65 -14.23 4.63
N GLY A 157 30.40 -14.21 4.19
CA GLY A 157 29.52 -13.05 4.35
C GLY A 157 29.14 -12.72 5.80
N GLU A 158 29.05 -11.44 6.11
CA GLU A 158 28.53 -10.95 7.39
C GLU A 158 27.00 -11.10 7.46
N GLU A 159 26.47 -11.38 8.65
CA GLU A 159 25.04 -11.27 8.91
C GLU A 159 24.61 -9.81 8.85
N LYS A 160 23.59 -9.53 8.05
CA LYS A 160 23.05 -8.17 7.89
C LYS A 160 21.63 -8.10 8.43
N VAL A 161 21.35 -7.12 9.27
CA VAL A 161 19.99 -6.83 9.74
C VAL A 161 19.34 -5.85 8.77
N LYS A 162 18.20 -6.25 8.21
CA LYS A 162 17.43 -5.46 7.25
C LYS A 162 16.15 -4.94 7.91
N SER A 163 15.79 -3.69 7.63
CA SER A 163 14.46 -3.16 7.96
C SER A 163 13.46 -3.36 6.82
N GLU A 164 12.30 -3.91 7.17
CA GLU A 164 11.16 -4.10 6.30
C GLU A 164 9.94 -3.34 6.84
N PHE A 165 9.09 -2.85 5.94
CA PHE A 165 7.88 -2.13 6.31
C PHE A 165 6.65 -2.93 5.88
N HIS A 166 5.88 -3.37 6.86
CA HIS A 166 4.67 -4.18 6.71
C HIS A 166 3.43 -3.39 7.17
N LYS A 167 2.25 -3.97 6.97
CA LYS A 167 1.01 -3.48 7.58
C LYS A 167 0.62 -4.43 8.71
N VAL A 168 0.11 -3.90 9.83
CA VAL A 168 -0.36 -4.70 10.97
C VAL A 168 -1.46 -5.67 10.55
N PHE A 169 -2.37 -5.22 9.67
CA PHE A 169 -3.49 -6.01 9.13
C PHE A 169 -3.21 -6.52 7.71
N ALA A 170 -1.94 -6.84 7.39
CA ALA A 170 -1.57 -7.35 6.06
C ALA A 170 -2.16 -8.75 5.78
N SER A 171 -2.26 -9.59 6.81
CA SER A 171 -2.84 -10.93 6.73
C SER A 171 -4.17 -10.97 7.49
N ARG A 172 -5.12 -11.74 6.96
CA ARG A 172 -6.37 -12.05 7.66
C ARG A 172 -6.09 -13.00 8.83
N ASP A 173 -5.48 -14.14 8.53
CA ASP A 173 -5.34 -15.24 9.49
C ASP A 173 -4.31 -14.91 10.58
N TRP A 174 -3.30 -14.09 10.25
CA TRP A 174 -2.21 -13.72 11.15
C TRP A 174 -1.93 -12.21 11.15
N TYR A 175 -2.95 -11.40 11.42
CA TYR A 175 -2.70 -9.98 11.69
C TYR A 175 -1.88 -9.83 12.98
N ARG A 176 -1.08 -8.76 13.07
CA ARG A 176 -0.09 -8.54 14.13
C ARG A 176 -0.72 -8.11 15.45
N GLN A 177 -1.44 -9.03 16.10
CA GLN A 177 -2.06 -8.86 17.42
C GLN A 177 -1.04 -8.51 18.50
N ASP A 178 0.12 -9.18 18.44
CA ASP A 178 1.26 -8.96 19.32
C ASP A 178 1.66 -7.47 19.36
N LEU A 179 1.67 -6.82 18.19
CA LEU A 179 2.01 -5.41 18.07
C LEU A 179 0.92 -4.48 18.59
N LEU A 180 -0.35 -4.85 18.43
CA LEU A 180 -1.47 -4.08 18.94
C LEU A 180 -1.47 -4.07 20.48
N LEU A 181 -1.25 -5.22 21.10
CA LEU A 181 -1.15 -5.35 22.56
C LEU A 181 0.07 -4.61 23.10
N LYS A 182 1.25 -4.80 22.50
CA LYS A 182 2.49 -4.10 22.90
C LYS A 182 2.39 -2.57 22.78
N ASP A 183 1.68 -2.05 21.78
CA ASP A 183 1.42 -0.60 21.67
C ASP A 183 0.35 -0.12 22.68
N GLY A 184 -0.61 -0.97 23.03
CA GLY A 184 -1.57 -0.72 24.11
C GLY A 184 -0.89 -0.63 25.48
N ASP A 185 -0.01 -1.58 25.80
CA ASP A 185 0.76 -1.61 27.05
C ASP A 185 1.58 -0.32 27.23
N LYS A 186 2.24 0.14 26.15
CA LYS A 186 2.97 1.42 26.14
C LYS A 186 2.09 2.65 26.39
N ARG A 187 0.77 2.54 26.20
CA ARG A 187 -0.22 3.59 26.43
C ARG A 187 -0.92 3.47 27.79
N GLY A 188 -0.55 2.47 28.60
CA GLY A 188 -1.21 2.18 29.86
C GLY A 188 -2.56 1.47 29.72
N ASP A 189 -2.89 0.96 28.53
CA ASP A 189 -4.13 0.22 28.27
C ASP A 189 -3.86 -0.88 27.23
N ARG A 190 -3.57 -2.09 27.72
CA ARG A 190 -3.25 -3.27 26.89
C ARG A 190 -4.22 -3.47 25.73
N PHE A 191 -5.50 -3.20 25.96
CA PHE A 191 -6.57 -3.42 25.00
C PHE A 191 -6.99 -2.14 24.24
N TYR A 192 -6.21 -1.06 24.31
CA TYR A 192 -6.51 0.25 23.72
C TYR A 192 -7.11 0.21 22.30
N HIS A 193 -6.51 -0.60 21.40
CA HIS A 193 -6.98 -0.71 20.02
C HIS A 193 -8.29 -1.50 19.92
N TYR A 194 -8.41 -2.59 20.67
CA TYR A 194 -9.61 -3.43 20.69
C TYR A 194 -10.79 -2.69 21.33
N ASP A 195 -10.56 -1.91 22.40
CA ASP A 195 -11.57 -1.08 23.05
C ASP A 195 -12.15 -0.01 22.11
N LYS A 196 -11.33 0.55 21.21
CA LYS A 196 -11.84 1.45 20.17
C LYS A 196 -12.73 0.73 19.17
N MET A 197 -12.40 -0.52 18.85
CA MET A 197 -13.18 -1.34 17.92
C MET A 197 -14.51 -1.76 18.55
N THR A 198 -14.53 -2.21 19.81
CA THR A 198 -15.76 -2.58 20.52
C THR A 198 -16.73 -1.41 20.66
N LYS A 199 -16.20 -0.19 20.94
CA LYS A 199 -17.01 1.05 20.93
C LYS A 199 -17.69 1.29 19.57
N LYS A 200 -17.01 1.00 18.46
CA LYS A 200 -17.57 1.14 17.11
C LYS A 200 -18.62 0.08 16.77
N VAL A 201 -18.57 -1.08 17.41
CA VAL A 201 -19.62 -2.12 17.35
C VAL A 201 -20.86 -1.74 18.19
N GLY A 202 -20.73 -0.81 19.14
CA GLY A 202 -21.83 -0.29 19.96
C GLY A 202 -21.81 -0.76 21.41
N TYR A 203 -20.68 -1.31 21.87
CA TYR A 203 -20.47 -1.59 23.29
C TYR A 203 -20.15 -0.28 24.03
N LYS A 204 -20.93 0.02 25.09
CA LYS A 204 -20.77 1.24 25.89
C LYS A 204 -19.72 1.09 27.01
N GLU A 205 -19.63 -0.12 27.57
CA GLU A 205 -18.69 -0.47 28.63
C GLU A 205 -17.43 -1.12 28.05
N LYS A 206 -16.29 -0.99 28.75
CA LYS A 206 -15.08 -1.76 28.45
C LYS A 206 -15.36 -3.24 28.69
N MET A 207 -14.88 -4.09 27.80
CA MET A 207 -15.05 -5.55 27.89
C MET A 207 -13.84 -6.15 28.59
N ASN A 208 -14.01 -7.28 29.29
CA ASN A 208 -12.88 -7.95 29.95
C ASN A 208 -11.91 -8.62 28.95
N ALA A 209 -12.43 -9.10 27.81
CA ALA A 209 -11.66 -9.75 26.74
C ALA A 209 -12.05 -9.20 25.35
N PRO A 210 -11.76 -7.92 25.06
CA PRO A 210 -12.17 -7.28 23.81
C PRO A 210 -11.40 -7.81 22.59
N ASP A 211 -10.22 -8.37 22.78
CA ASP A 211 -9.38 -8.98 21.75
C ASP A 211 -10.00 -10.27 21.17
N GLN A 212 -10.49 -11.17 22.03
CA GLN A 212 -11.18 -12.39 21.62
C GLN A 212 -12.49 -12.06 20.90
N LEU A 213 -13.25 -11.10 21.44
CA LEU A 213 -14.52 -10.65 20.87
C LEU A 213 -14.36 -10.06 19.46
N MET A 214 -13.26 -9.34 19.25
CA MET A 214 -13.00 -8.62 17.99
C MET A 214 -12.22 -9.44 16.98
N HIS A 215 -11.66 -10.60 17.34
CA HIS A 215 -10.82 -11.41 16.46
C HIS A 215 -11.49 -11.72 15.12
N ASP A 216 -12.62 -12.42 15.15
CA ASP A 216 -13.38 -12.81 13.95
C ASP A 216 -13.85 -11.59 13.16
N LYS A 217 -14.22 -10.51 13.86
CA LYS A 217 -14.64 -9.25 13.24
C LYS A 217 -13.51 -8.56 12.50
N ILE A 218 -12.30 -8.58 13.04
CA ILE A 218 -11.11 -8.04 12.39
C ILE A 218 -10.80 -8.86 11.15
N GLN A 219 -10.80 -10.20 11.25
CA GLN A 219 -10.58 -11.07 10.10
C GLN A 219 -11.62 -10.87 9.00
N GLU A 220 -12.91 -10.83 9.36
CA GLU A 220 -14.00 -10.54 8.43
C GLU A 220 -13.83 -9.17 7.77
N THR A 221 -13.46 -8.14 8.55
CA THR A 221 -13.19 -6.79 8.06
C THR A 221 -12.04 -6.80 7.07
N ILE A 222 -10.93 -7.46 7.38
CA ILE A 222 -9.77 -7.58 6.48
C ILE A 222 -10.19 -8.22 5.17
N SER A 223 -10.88 -9.36 5.20
CA SER A 223 -11.37 -10.04 3.99
C SER A 223 -12.26 -9.16 3.13
N ARG A 224 -13.32 -8.58 3.72
CA ARG A 224 -14.29 -7.76 2.99
C ARG A 224 -13.64 -6.47 2.47
N ALA A 225 -12.79 -5.85 3.27
CA ALA A 225 -12.08 -4.65 2.89
C ALA A 225 -11.09 -4.92 1.77
N GLN A 226 -10.31 -6.01 1.85
CA GLN A 226 -9.40 -6.40 0.78
C GLN A 226 -10.21 -6.62 -0.50
N ALA A 227 -11.23 -7.48 -0.49
CA ALA A 227 -12.07 -7.79 -1.66
C ALA A 227 -12.71 -6.53 -2.29
N GLY A 228 -13.34 -5.67 -1.49
CA GLY A 228 -13.95 -4.43 -2.01
C GLY A 228 -12.92 -3.41 -2.48
N THR A 229 -11.80 -3.27 -1.76
CA THR A 229 -10.69 -2.39 -2.17
C THR A 229 -10.04 -2.88 -3.45
N TYR A 230 -10.03 -4.20 -3.73
CA TYR A 230 -9.60 -4.71 -5.04
C TYR A 230 -10.45 -4.13 -6.17
N ILE A 231 -11.78 -4.11 -6.05
CA ILE A 231 -12.66 -3.55 -7.08
C ILE A 231 -12.49 -2.03 -7.18
N SER A 232 -12.58 -1.33 -6.04
CA SER A 232 -12.49 0.13 -5.99
C SER A 232 -11.14 0.62 -6.52
N LYS A 233 -10.01 0.02 -6.11
CA LYS A 233 -8.67 0.49 -6.54
C LYS A 233 -8.48 0.41 -8.05
N TYR A 234 -9.05 -0.59 -8.74
CA TYR A 234 -8.94 -0.68 -10.20
C TYR A 234 -9.88 0.31 -10.91
N LEU A 235 -11.04 0.63 -10.35
CA LEU A 235 -11.89 1.71 -10.88
C LEU A 235 -11.23 3.08 -10.73
N TRP A 236 -10.58 3.33 -9.58
CA TRP A 236 -9.74 4.53 -9.40
C TRP A 236 -8.52 4.54 -10.32
N ALA A 237 -7.93 3.38 -10.60
CA ALA A 237 -6.84 3.26 -11.55
C ALA A 237 -7.30 3.55 -12.99
N ALA A 238 -8.47 3.04 -13.39
CA ALA A 238 -9.10 3.34 -14.67
C ALA A 238 -9.45 4.83 -14.81
N LEU A 239 -9.95 5.45 -13.74
CA LEU A 239 -10.15 6.90 -13.67
C LEU A 239 -8.82 7.65 -13.85
N GLY A 240 -7.74 7.18 -13.24
CA GLY A 240 -6.38 7.69 -13.43
C GLY A 240 -5.92 7.61 -14.89
N VAL A 241 -6.09 6.46 -15.54
CA VAL A 241 -5.79 6.29 -16.97
C VAL A 241 -6.62 7.27 -17.81
N ALA A 242 -7.92 7.36 -17.54
CA ALA A 242 -8.82 8.26 -18.26
C ALA A 242 -8.40 9.73 -18.11
N LEU A 243 -7.89 10.15 -16.95
CA LEU A 243 -7.28 11.47 -16.75
C LEU A 243 -5.97 11.63 -17.53
N GLY A 244 -5.12 10.60 -17.58
CA GLY A 244 -3.83 10.65 -18.28
C GLY A 244 -3.94 10.75 -19.80
N THR A 245 -5.03 10.25 -20.37
CA THR A 245 -5.31 10.37 -21.82
C THR A 245 -5.73 11.77 -22.25
N ARG A 246 -6.03 12.67 -21.29
CA ARG A 246 -6.49 14.04 -21.55
C ARG A 246 -5.36 14.93 -22.08
N GLU A 247 -5.74 15.96 -22.84
CA GLU A 247 -4.76 16.80 -23.53
C GLU A 247 -3.92 17.62 -22.55
N SER A 248 -4.53 18.04 -21.44
CA SER A 248 -3.86 18.67 -20.31
C SER A 248 -2.59 17.92 -19.88
N PHE A 249 -2.63 16.59 -19.72
CA PHE A 249 -1.45 15.81 -19.33
C PHE A 249 -0.42 15.65 -20.45
N GLY A 250 -0.87 15.56 -21.71
CA GLY A 250 0.03 15.56 -22.86
C GLY A 250 0.84 16.86 -23.00
N LYS A 251 0.25 18.01 -22.62
CA LYS A 251 0.93 19.32 -22.59
C LYS A 251 1.94 19.41 -21.44
N THR A 252 1.60 18.92 -20.26
CA THR A 252 2.47 18.98 -19.06
C THR A 252 3.65 18.00 -19.14
N LEU A 253 3.54 16.92 -19.90
CA LEU A 253 4.66 16.02 -20.21
C LEU A 253 5.48 16.44 -21.43
N LYS A 254 5.19 17.58 -22.08
CA LYS A 254 6.03 18.13 -23.16
C LYS A 254 7.50 18.33 -22.77
N PRO A 255 7.87 18.78 -21.54
CA PRO A 255 9.27 18.96 -21.14
C PRO A 255 10.08 17.65 -21.08
N PHE A 256 9.41 16.50 -21.01
CA PHE A 256 10.01 15.17 -21.07
C PHE A 256 10.16 14.66 -22.52
N LYS A 257 10.14 15.57 -23.52
CA LYS A 257 10.31 15.27 -24.95
C LYS A 257 11.59 14.50 -25.27
N GLU A 258 12.64 14.73 -24.49
CA GLU A 258 13.96 14.14 -24.65
C GLU A 258 14.28 13.34 -23.41
N ALA A 259 14.23 12.01 -23.55
CA ALA A 259 14.66 11.08 -22.51
C ALA A 259 16.20 11.13 -22.39
N SER A 260 16.69 12.23 -21.85
CA SER A 260 17.98 12.33 -21.20
C SER A 260 17.66 12.62 -19.75
N PHE A 261 17.79 11.61 -18.89
CA PHE A 261 17.92 11.80 -17.44
C PHE A 261 19.31 12.42 -17.14
N GLY A 262 19.58 13.59 -17.73
CA GLY A 262 20.77 14.39 -17.48
C GLY A 262 20.52 15.43 -16.37
N THR A 263 21.51 16.31 -16.16
CA THR A 263 21.57 17.36 -15.13
C THR A 263 20.34 18.28 -15.05
N ASN A 264 19.54 18.41 -16.12
CA ASN A 264 18.31 19.20 -16.17
C ASN A 264 17.03 18.44 -15.73
N ALA A 265 17.16 17.20 -15.23
CA ALA A 265 16.02 16.39 -14.79
C ALA A 265 15.32 17.00 -13.58
N VAL A 266 16.06 17.64 -12.66
CA VAL A 266 15.50 18.28 -11.46
C VAL A 266 14.61 19.45 -11.84
N ASP A 267 15.03 20.31 -12.77
CA ASP A 267 14.22 21.43 -13.26
C ASP A 267 12.98 20.98 -14.03
N LYS A 268 13.08 19.89 -14.79
CA LYS A 268 11.92 19.29 -15.49
C LYS A 268 10.91 18.72 -14.49
N VAL A 269 11.38 18.08 -13.41
CA VAL A 269 10.53 17.57 -12.32
C VAL A 269 9.92 18.72 -11.51
N ALA A 270 10.67 19.80 -11.24
CA ALA A 270 10.17 20.97 -10.55
C ALA A 270 9.10 21.70 -11.36
N LYS A 271 9.30 21.90 -12.68
CA LYS A 271 8.30 22.47 -13.60
C LYS A 271 7.06 21.58 -13.73
N PHE A 272 7.24 20.26 -13.71
CA PHE A 272 6.13 19.31 -13.67
C PHE A 272 5.35 19.43 -12.36
N ALA A 273 6.03 19.43 -11.21
CA ALA A 273 5.43 19.53 -9.89
C ALA A 273 4.69 20.86 -9.68
N GLY A 274 5.24 21.98 -10.16
CA GLY A 274 4.60 23.30 -10.10
C GLY A 274 3.28 23.35 -10.88
N ASN A 275 3.21 22.68 -12.04
CA ASN A 275 2.04 22.72 -12.92
C ASN A 275 1.07 21.54 -12.74
N ILE A 276 1.41 20.55 -11.90
CA ILE A 276 0.64 19.31 -11.81
C ILE A 276 -0.77 19.54 -11.25
N LYS A 277 -0.92 20.50 -10.34
CA LYS A 277 -2.21 20.84 -9.73
C LYS A 277 -3.19 21.37 -10.78
N ASP A 278 -2.74 22.34 -11.59
CA ASP A 278 -3.58 22.92 -12.64
C ASP A 278 -3.81 21.94 -13.78
N THR A 279 -2.81 21.11 -14.10
CA THR A 279 -2.94 20.01 -15.05
C THR A 279 -4.03 19.03 -14.61
N PHE A 280 -4.02 18.64 -13.33
CA PHE A 280 -5.02 17.74 -12.78
C PHE A 280 -6.42 18.39 -12.78
N LYS A 281 -6.52 19.66 -12.36
CA LYS A 281 -7.77 20.42 -12.38
C LYS A 281 -8.35 20.51 -13.79
N ASN A 282 -7.53 20.82 -14.78
CA ASN A 282 -7.94 20.94 -16.17
C ASN A 282 -8.28 19.58 -16.79
N ALA A 283 -7.49 18.54 -16.51
CA ALA A 283 -7.80 17.16 -16.94
C ALA A 283 -9.10 16.65 -16.32
N ALA A 284 -9.39 16.96 -15.05
CA ALA A 284 -10.64 16.62 -14.39
C ALA A 284 -11.82 17.38 -15.02
N LYS A 285 -11.66 18.67 -15.33
CA LYS A 285 -12.66 19.44 -16.08
C LYS A 285 -12.89 18.86 -17.48
N GLU A 286 -11.83 18.53 -18.22
CA GLU A 286 -11.91 17.88 -19.54
C GLU A 286 -12.58 16.51 -19.46
N LEU A 287 -12.36 15.76 -18.38
CA LEU A 287 -12.99 14.47 -18.15
C LEU A 287 -14.50 14.62 -17.96
N VAL A 288 -14.93 15.59 -17.15
CA VAL A 288 -16.35 15.84 -16.85
C VAL A 288 -17.08 16.48 -18.04
N ASN A 289 -16.43 17.42 -18.73
CA ASN A 289 -17.04 18.19 -19.82
C ASN A 289 -16.82 17.54 -21.19
N GLY A 290 -16.02 16.48 -21.26
CA GLY A 290 -15.74 15.74 -22.51
C GLY A 290 -14.59 16.28 -23.36
N GLY A 291 -14.06 17.47 -23.03
CA GLY A 291 -13.00 18.13 -23.78
C GLY A 291 -13.49 18.74 -25.10
N THR A 292 -12.56 19.09 -25.98
CA THR A 292 -12.82 19.65 -27.31
C THR A 292 -12.71 18.58 -28.41
N GLY A 293 -13.59 18.61 -29.41
CA GLY A 293 -13.56 17.73 -30.60
C GLY A 293 -14.81 16.84 -30.78
N SER A 294 -14.76 15.96 -31.78
CA SER A 294 -15.85 15.02 -32.06
C SER A 294 -16.12 14.08 -30.87
N ASN A 295 -17.40 13.78 -30.65
CA ASN A 295 -17.90 12.96 -29.53
C ASN A 295 -17.61 13.52 -28.12
N ALA A 296 -17.39 14.83 -27.97
CA ALA A 296 -17.17 15.47 -26.67
C ALA A 296 -18.28 15.13 -25.65
N LYS A 297 -19.56 15.23 -26.05
CA LYS A 297 -20.70 14.86 -25.18
C LYS A 297 -20.60 13.42 -24.67
N ALA A 298 -20.32 12.45 -25.55
CA ALA A 298 -20.15 11.05 -25.18
C ALA A 298 -18.93 10.83 -24.26
N LYS A 299 -17.79 11.48 -24.56
CA LYS A 299 -16.58 11.44 -23.71
C LYS A 299 -16.81 12.02 -22.32
N GLY A 300 -17.66 13.05 -22.20
CA GLY A 300 -18.05 13.66 -20.93
C GLY A 300 -18.98 12.76 -20.12
N VAL A 301 -19.94 12.10 -20.76
CA VAL A 301 -20.82 11.10 -20.11
C VAL A 301 -20.00 9.93 -19.57
N VAL A 302 -19.08 9.37 -20.37
CA VAL A 302 -18.18 8.30 -19.92
C VAL A 302 -17.30 8.77 -18.76
N GLY A 303 -16.76 10.00 -18.83
CA GLY A 303 -15.96 10.56 -17.75
C GLY A 303 -16.71 10.74 -16.44
N LYS A 304 -17.94 11.27 -16.49
CA LYS A 304 -18.83 11.36 -15.32
C LYS A 304 -19.18 9.97 -14.78
N GLY A 305 -19.51 9.02 -15.66
CA GLY A 305 -19.80 7.63 -15.30
C GLY A 305 -18.65 6.96 -14.57
N LEU A 306 -17.40 7.15 -15.01
CA LEU A 306 -16.22 6.60 -14.33
C LEU A 306 -16.00 7.20 -12.94
N ILE A 307 -16.19 8.52 -12.78
CA ILE A 307 -16.10 9.17 -11.46
C ILE A 307 -17.17 8.62 -10.51
N ILE A 308 -18.42 8.52 -10.99
CA ILE A 308 -19.54 7.97 -10.22
C ILE A 308 -19.25 6.51 -9.86
N ALA A 309 -18.80 5.67 -10.79
CA ALA A 309 -18.48 4.27 -10.54
C ALA A 309 -17.35 4.11 -9.50
N ALA A 310 -16.29 4.92 -9.59
CA ALA A 310 -15.20 4.92 -8.60
C ALA A 310 -15.70 5.35 -7.20
N ALA A 311 -16.53 6.39 -7.13
CA ALA A 311 -17.13 6.84 -5.87
C ALA A 311 -18.09 5.79 -5.27
N VAL A 312 -19.03 5.29 -6.08
CA VAL A 312 -20.04 4.30 -5.68
C VAL A 312 -19.37 2.99 -5.26
N SER A 313 -18.38 2.49 -5.98
CA SER A 313 -17.66 1.27 -5.58
C SER A 313 -16.92 1.43 -4.25
N THR A 314 -16.39 2.62 -3.97
CA THR A 314 -15.77 2.95 -2.67
C THR A 314 -16.82 2.98 -1.56
N LEU A 315 -17.98 3.58 -1.81
CA LEU A 315 -19.09 3.61 -0.86
C LEU A 315 -19.70 2.23 -0.62
N ILE A 316 -19.87 1.39 -1.65
CA ILE A 316 -20.32 0.01 -1.52
C ILE A 316 -19.33 -0.81 -0.70
N THR A 317 -18.03 -0.66 -0.98
CA THR A 317 -16.97 -1.32 -0.19
C THR A 317 -17.06 -0.92 1.28
N TRP A 318 -17.15 0.38 1.55
CA TRP A 318 -17.29 0.92 2.89
C TRP A 318 -18.59 0.43 3.57
N ALA A 319 -19.73 0.49 2.89
CA ALA A 319 -21.02 0.05 3.41
C ALA A 319 -21.02 -1.45 3.73
N ASN A 320 -20.50 -2.29 2.83
CA ASN A 320 -20.41 -3.74 3.05
C ASN A 320 -19.52 -4.09 4.26
N VAL A 321 -18.39 -3.40 4.43
CA VAL A 321 -17.51 -3.60 5.59
C VAL A 321 -18.20 -3.12 6.88
N THR A 322 -18.77 -1.93 6.88
CA THR A 322 -19.30 -1.30 8.09
C THR A 322 -20.59 -1.91 8.60
N THR A 323 -21.51 -2.24 7.70
CA THR A 323 -22.79 -2.87 8.08
C THR A 323 -22.57 -4.21 8.76
N ASN A 324 -21.62 -5.01 8.28
CA ASN A 324 -21.29 -6.30 8.90
C ASN A 324 -20.44 -6.15 10.16
N PHE A 325 -19.54 -5.16 10.21
CA PHE A 325 -18.77 -4.86 11.42
C PHE A 325 -19.67 -4.46 12.60
N LYS A 326 -20.71 -3.65 12.35
CA LYS A 326 -21.64 -3.19 13.39
C LYS A 326 -22.62 -4.26 13.91
N LYS A 327 -22.73 -5.42 13.25
CA LYS A 327 -23.53 -6.53 13.78
C LYS A 327 -22.82 -7.10 15.01
N LYS A 328 -23.49 -7.08 16.16
CA LYS A 328 -22.95 -7.64 17.40
C LYS A 328 -22.56 -9.10 17.19
N PRO A 329 -21.37 -9.54 17.64
CA PRO A 329 -20.95 -10.94 17.54
C PRO A 329 -21.92 -11.83 18.32
N LYS A 330 -22.28 -12.97 17.74
CA LYS A 330 -23.04 -14.02 18.43
C LYS A 330 -22.06 -14.75 19.35
N VAL A 331 -22.13 -14.48 20.65
CA VAL A 331 -21.32 -15.21 21.64
C VAL A 331 -21.87 -16.63 21.71
N LYS A 332 -21.15 -17.61 21.16
CA LYS A 332 -21.42 -19.03 21.43
C LYS A 332 -20.92 -19.32 22.85
N SER A 333 -21.85 -19.27 23.81
CA SER A 333 -21.83 -19.83 25.18
C SER A 333 -20.52 -19.77 26.02
N GLU A 334 -20.63 -19.20 27.23
CA GLU A 334 -19.73 -19.30 28.40
C GLU A 334 -18.47 -18.43 28.51
N ILE A 335 -18.39 -17.27 27.83
CA ILE A 335 -17.48 -16.20 28.31
C ILE A 335 -18.35 -15.11 28.94
N ASP A 336 -18.42 -15.12 30.26
CA ASP A 336 -19.03 -14.03 31.01
C ASP A 336 -18.12 -12.80 30.91
N VAL A 337 -18.44 -11.95 29.92
CA VAL A 337 -17.64 -10.78 29.52
C VAL A 337 -17.53 -9.72 30.63
N LYS A 338 -18.28 -9.89 31.74
CA LYS A 338 -18.25 -9.05 32.93
C LYS A 338 -17.63 -9.71 34.15
N LYS A 339 -17.34 -11.03 34.11
CA LYS A 339 -16.78 -11.74 35.26
C LYS A 339 -15.27 -11.44 35.36
N GLY A 340 -14.85 -10.89 36.50
CA GLY A 340 -13.44 -10.76 36.82
C GLY A 340 -12.84 -12.15 37.01
N TYR A 341 -11.71 -12.43 36.38
CA TYR A 341 -10.97 -13.66 36.64
C TYR A 341 -10.30 -13.50 38.01
N GLU A 342 -10.72 -14.29 39.01
CA GLU A 342 -9.90 -14.50 40.20
C GLU A 342 -8.66 -15.30 39.77
N VAL A 343 -7.49 -14.73 40.06
CA VAL A 343 -6.22 -15.45 39.95
C VAL A 343 -6.16 -16.36 41.18
N VAL A 344 -6.33 -17.67 40.98
CA VAL A 344 -6.03 -18.68 42.00
C VAL A 344 -4.54 -18.99 41.96
#